data_AF-A0A3N1AR06-F1
#
_entry.id   AF-A0A3N1AR06-F1
#
_cell.length_a   1.000
_cell.length_b   1.000
_cell.length_c   1.000
_cell.angle_alpha   90.00
_cell.angle_beta   90.00
_cell.angle_gamma   90.00
#
_symmetry.space_group_name_H-M   'P 1'
#
loop_
_entity.id
_entity.type
_entity.pdbx_description
1 polymer ?
#
loop_
_entity_poly.entity_id
_entity_poly.type
_entity_poly.pdbx_seq_one_letter_code
_entity_poly.pdbx_strand_id
1 'polypeptide(L)'
;MKKPRAGGGPVHEPVRPSWCCAVCPDGTPWPCPPGRTQLAEAYVGEPVALSVDVGELLTLAAEEAGITDPAELYERFVSWTWIDGTWIDAGGRR
;
A
#
# COMPACT_ATOMS: atom_id res chain seq x y z
N MET A 1 -10.26 -0.92 -4.98
CA MET A 1 -9.04 -1.20 -5.79
C MET A 1 -9.03 -0.44 -7.12
N LYS A 2 -8.62 0.83 -7.08
CA LYS A 2 -8.32 1.63 -8.27
C LYS A 2 -7.05 1.04 -8.91
N LYS A 3 -7.05 0.76 -10.22
CA LYS A 3 -5.82 0.28 -10.88
C LYS A 3 -4.77 1.40 -10.82
N PRO A 4 -3.53 1.14 -10.37
CA PRO A 4 -2.48 2.13 -10.42
C PRO A 4 -2.31 2.62 -11.85
N ARG A 5 -2.19 3.95 -12.03
CA ARG A 5 -1.66 4.47 -13.28
C ARG A 5 -0.21 3.98 -13.35
N ALA A 6 0.13 3.21 -14.38
CA ALA A 6 1.49 2.73 -14.54
C ALA A 6 2.43 3.94 -14.72
N GLY A 7 3.21 4.27 -13.68
CA GLY A 7 4.52 4.87 -13.89
C GLY A 7 5.34 3.92 -14.79
N GLY A 8 6.30 4.43 -15.56
CA GLY A 8 6.95 3.66 -16.63
C GLY A 8 7.76 2.41 -16.22
N GLY A 9 7.75 2.00 -14.95
CA GLY A 9 8.42 0.81 -14.43
C GLY A 9 7.48 -0.39 -14.21
N PRO A 10 8.02 -1.56 -13.83
CA PRO A 10 7.22 -2.75 -13.51
C PRO A 10 6.23 -2.47 -12.38
N VAL A 11 5.02 -3.02 -12.47
CA VAL A 11 3.98 -2.86 -11.45
C VAL A 11 4.28 -3.78 -10.27
N HIS A 12 4.46 -3.21 -9.08
CA HIS A 12 4.67 -3.97 -7.86
C HIS A 12 3.32 -4.38 -7.28
N GLU A 13 2.92 -5.61 -7.53
CA GLU A 13 1.64 -6.18 -7.09
C GLU A 13 1.82 -7.39 -6.15
N PRO A 14 0.82 -7.73 -5.31
CA PRO A 14 0.90 -8.86 -4.41
C PRO A 14 0.68 -10.19 -5.14
N VAL A 15 1.52 -11.18 -4.84
CA VAL A 15 1.30 -12.58 -5.20
C VAL A 15 0.52 -13.24 -4.05
N ARG A 16 -0.67 -13.76 -4.33
CA ARG A 16 -1.53 -14.44 -3.35
C ARG A 16 -1.23 -15.95 -3.39
N PRO A 17 -1.23 -16.69 -2.25
CA PRO A 17 -1.54 -16.24 -0.89
C PRO A 17 -0.30 -15.83 -0.07
N SER A 18 0.90 -15.76 -0.66
CA SER A 18 2.12 -15.41 0.10
C SER A 18 2.18 -13.92 0.48
N TRP A 19 1.43 -13.09 -0.24
CA TRP A 19 1.47 -11.64 -0.17
C TRP A 19 2.87 -11.05 -0.39
N CYS A 20 3.75 -11.76 -1.10
CA CYS A 20 5.03 -11.25 -1.56
C CYS A 20 4.88 -10.39 -2.82
N CYS A 21 5.84 -9.52 -3.10
CA CYS A 21 5.83 -8.72 -4.32
C CYS A 21 6.26 -9.55 -5.53
N ALA A 22 5.55 -9.42 -6.65
CA ALA A 22 5.85 -10.12 -7.91
C ALA A 22 7.15 -9.66 -8.62
N VAL A 23 7.71 -8.50 -8.23
CA VAL A 23 8.83 -7.85 -8.93
C VAL A 23 10.12 -7.83 -8.10
N CYS A 24 9.99 -7.67 -6.78
CA CYS A 24 11.14 -7.62 -5.89
C CYS A 24 11.78 -9.01 -5.70
N PRO A 25 12.99 -9.09 -5.10
CA PRO A 25 13.59 -10.37 -4.74
C PRO A 25 12.63 -11.27 -3.96
N ASP A 26 12.77 -12.59 -4.15
CA ASP A 26 11.89 -13.60 -3.57
C ASP A 26 11.67 -13.40 -2.07
N GLY A 27 10.40 -13.50 -1.65
CA GLY A 27 10.00 -13.32 -0.25
C GLY A 27 9.82 -11.86 0.19
N THR A 28 10.13 -10.86 -0.65
CA THR A 28 9.92 -9.45 -0.28
C THR A 28 8.42 -9.18 0.00
N PRO A 29 8.06 -8.70 1.20
CA PRO A 29 6.67 -8.43 1.55
C PRO A 29 6.06 -7.34 0.65
N TRP A 30 4.87 -7.59 0.11
CA TRP A 30 4.04 -6.56 -0.52
C TRP A 30 3.07 -5.95 0.52
N PRO A 31 2.86 -4.62 0.61
CA PRO A 31 3.46 -3.57 -0.21
C PRO A 31 4.93 -3.30 0.14
N CYS A 32 5.82 -3.54 -0.83
CA CYS A 32 7.23 -3.17 -0.78
C CYS A 32 7.40 -1.67 -1.01
N PRO A 33 8.54 -1.04 -0.66
CA PRO A 33 8.74 0.41 -0.82
C PRO A 33 8.35 0.99 -2.20
N PRO A 34 8.78 0.43 -3.35
CA PRO A 34 8.33 0.95 -4.66
C PRO A 34 6.83 0.72 -4.92
N GLY A 35 6.25 -0.36 -4.39
CA GLY A 35 4.80 -0.59 -4.44
C GLY A 35 4.02 0.44 -3.63
N ARG A 36 4.53 0.87 -2.47
CA ARG A 36 3.94 1.97 -1.68
C ARG A 36 3.95 3.27 -2.47
N THR A 37 5.04 3.58 -3.17
CA THR A 37 5.13 4.74 -4.06
C THR A 37 4.11 4.66 -5.20
N GLN A 38 4.01 3.53 -5.91
CA GLN A 38 3.03 3.35 -6.99
C GLN A 38 1.58 3.47 -6.51
N LEU A 39 1.29 2.95 -5.32
CA LEU A 39 -0.01 3.10 -4.67
C LEU A 39 -0.27 4.57 -4.30
N ALA A 40 0.69 5.28 -3.69
CA ALA A 40 0.54 6.70 -3.38
C ALA A 40 0.30 7.54 -4.65
N GLU A 41 1.05 7.29 -5.72
CA GLU A 41 0.89 7.96 -7.03
C GLU A 41 -0.49 7.72 -7.66
N ALA A 42 -1.05 6.52 -7.49
CA ALA A 42 -2.38 6.18 -7.99
C ALA A 42 -3.53 6.91 -7.25
N TYR A 43 -3.26 7.38 -6.03
CA TYR A 43 -4.21 8.04 -5.13
C TYR A 43 -3.75 9.47 -4.78
N VAL A 44 -2.98 10.13 -5.65
CA VAL A 44 -2.59 11.54 -5.47
C VAL A 44 -3.83 12.39 -5.20
N GLY A 45 -3.81 13.13 -4.10
CA GLY A 45 -4.96 13.94 -3.65
C GLY A 45 -6.05 13.19 -2.86
N GLU A 46 -5.94 11.87 -2.69
CA GLU A 46 -6.93 11.00 -2.04
C GLU A 46 -6.32 10.01 -1.00
N PRO A 47 -5.73 10.49 0.12
CA PRO A 47 -5.00 9.62 1.07
C PRO A 47 -5.96 8.71 1.81
N VAL A 48 -7.11 9.22 2.23
CA VAL A 48 -8.15 8.47 2.92
C VAL A 48 -8.61 7.30 2.06
N ALA A 49 -8.77 7.52 0.74
CA ALA A 49 -9.14 6.45 -0.18
C ALA A 49 -8.03 5.41 -0.32
N LEU A 50 -6.76 5.83 -0.37
CA LEU A 50 -5.63 4.90 -0.36
C LEU A 50 -5.65 4.03 0.90
N SER A 51 -5.80 4.64 2.07
CA SER A 51 -5.75 3.96 3.36
C SER A 51 -6.90 3.00 3.58
N VAL A 52 -8.11 3.35 3.10
CA VAL A 52 -9.25 2.43 3.09
C VAL A 52 -8.95 1.23 2.20
N ASP A 53 -8.49 1.46 0.96
CA ASP A 53 -8.20 0.38 0.02
C ASP A 53 -7.11 -0.58 0.54
N VAL A 54 -6.00 -0.07 1.10
CA VAL A 54 -4.97 -0.94 1.68
C VAL A 54 -5.37 -1.54 3.03
N GLY A 55 -6.34 -0.94 3.74
CA GLY A 55 -6.96 -1.51 4.93
C GLY A 55 -7.81 -2.74 4.62
N GLU A 56 -8.53 -2.75 3.50
CA GLU A 56 -9.22 -3.95 3.01
C GLU A 56 -8.22 -5.06 2.66
N LEU A 57 -7.11 -4.70 2.02
CA LEU A 57 -6.04 -5.65 1.68
C LEU A 57 -5.32 -6.20 2.92
N LEU A 58 -5.16 -5.39 3.96
CA LEU A 58 -4.62 -5.83 5.25
C LEU A 58 -5.42 -7.02 5.80
N THR A 59 -6.76 -6.92 5.82
CA THR A 59 -7.62 -8.00 6.33
C THR A 59 -7.43 -9.29 5.53
N LEU A 60 -7.38 -9.19 4.20
CA LEU A 60 -7.15 -10.37 3.35
C LEU A 60 -5.74 -10.95 3.55
N ALA A 61 -4.72 -10.11 3.76
CA ALA A 61 -3.36 -10.56 4.02
C ALA A 61 -3.20 -11.25 5.38
N ALA A 62 -3.87 -10.74 6.40
CA ALA A 62 -3.92 -11.36 7.72
C ALA A 62 -4.46 -12.80 7.63
N GLU A 63 -5.55 -12.99 6.88
CA GLU A 63 -6.18 -14.30 6.70
C GLU A 63 -5.32 -15.25 5.86
N GLU A 64 -4.83 -14.80 4.70
CA GLU A 64 -4.20 -15.70 3.74
C GLU A 64 -2.71 -15.95 4.00
N ALA A 65 -1.96 -14.93 4.41
CA ALA A 65 -0.56 -15.08 4.76
C ALA A 65 -0.36 -15.52 6.22
N GLY A 66 -1.44 -15.57 7.02
CA GLY A 66 -1.40 -15.98 8.42
C GLY A 66 -0.65 -15.00 9.32
N ILE A 67 -0.61 -13.71 8.96
CA ILE A 67 0.06 -12.67 9.76
C ILE A 67 -0.85 -12.31 10.92
N THR A 68 -0.44 -12.65 12.14
CA THR A 68 -1.25 -12.44 13.34
C THR A 68 -0.87 -11.21 14.13
N ASP A 69 0.31 -10.61 13.87
CA ASP A 69 0.77 -9.41 14.58
C ASP A 69 0.06 -8.15 14.01
N PRO A 70 -0.79 -7.46 14.80
CA PRO A 70 -1.45 -6.25 14.35
C PRO A 70 -0.48 -5.10 14.06
N ALA A 71 0.67 -5.05 14.75
CA ALA A 71 1.67 -4.02 14.53
C ALA A 71 2.31 -4.20 13.15
N GLU A 72 2.73 -5.42 12.80
CA GLU A 72 3.25 -5.74 11.47
C GLU A 72 2.23 -5.37 10.37
N LEU A 73 0.97 -5.77 10.53
CA LEU A 73 -0.09 -5.46 9.57
C LEU A 73 -0.29 -3.95 9.39
N TYR A 74 -0.36 -3.20 10.49
CA TYR A 74 -0.52 -1.75 10.46
C TYR A 74 0.67 -1.05 9.80
N GLU A 75 1.89 -1.40 10.18
CA GLU A 75 3.12 -0.81 9.63
C GLU A 75 3.31 -1.14 8.14
N ARG A 76 2.88 -2.33 7.74
CA ARG A 76 3.00 -2.81 6.37
C ARG A 76 2.02 -2.13 5.42
N PHE A 77 0.76 -1.98 5.84
CA PHE A 77 -0.31 -1.52 4.96
C PHE A 77 -0.71 -0.06 5.18
N VAL A 78 -0.85 0.40 6.43
CA VAL A 78 -1.58 1.65 6.73
C VAL A 78 -0.69 2.80 7.15
N SER A 79 0.35 2.57 7.97
CA SER A 79 1.09 3.63 8.65
C SER A 79 1.67 4.71 7.73
N TRP A 80 2.08 4.32 6.53
CA TRP A 80 2.74 5.18 5.55
C TRP A 80 1.77 5.99 4.67
N THR A 81 0.47 5.70 4.70
CA THR A 81 -0.52 6.35 3.81
C THR A 81 -0.82 7.81 4.17
N TRP A 82 -0.27 8.30 5.29
CA TRP A 82 -0.61 9.60 5.89
C TRP A 82 0.59 10.50 6.17
N ILE A 83 1.83 10.05 5.96
CA ILE A 83 3.02 10.66 6.61
C ILE A 83 3.69 11.78 5.81
N ASP A 84 3.46 11.92 4.50
CA ASP A 84 4.33 12.77 3.68
C ASP A 84 3.92 14.25 3.57
N GLY A 85 3.29 14.84 4.61
CA GLY A 85 3.23 16.29 4.87
C GLY A 85 2.56 17.21 3.85
N THR A 86 2.40 16.78 2.59
CA THR A 86 1.81 17.52 1.47
C THR A 86 0.30 17.64 1.59
N TRP A 87 -0.32 16.88 2.49
CA TRP A 87 -1.74 17.03 2.86
C TRP A 87 -2.03 18.33 3.59
N ILE A 88 -1.06 18.89 4.31
CA ILE A 88 -1.19 20.22 4.94
C ILE A 88 -1.00 21.32 3.89
N ASP A 89 -0.15 21.09 2.90
CA ASP A 89 0.28 22.13 1.97
C ASP A 89 -0.57 22.22 0.68
N ALA A 90 -1.30 21.15 0.31
CA ALA A 90 -2.14 21.10 -0.88
C ALA A 90 -3.52 21.79 -0.76
N GLY A 91 -3.71 22.66 0.23
CA GLY A 91 -4.88 23.55 0.29
C GLY A 91 -6.15 22.95 0.88
N GLY A 92 -6.03 21.95 1.77
CA GLY A 92 -7.13 21.44 2.57
C GLY A 92 -7.56 22.44 3.64
N ARG A 93 -8.43 23.39 3.28
CA ARG A 93 -9.19 24.19 4.25
C ARG A 93 -10.04 23.25 5.11
N ARG A 94 -9.69 23.21 6.42
CA ARG A 94 -10.50 22.86 7.61
C ARG A 94 -11.30 21.55 7.59
#